data_AF-A0A2E7D7Y4-F1
#
_entry.id   AF-A0A2E7D7Y4-F1
#
_cell.length_a   1.000
_cell.length_b   1.000
_cell.length_c   1.000
_cell.angle_alpha   90.00
_cell.angle_beta   90.00
_cell.angle_gamma   90.00
#
_symmetry.space_group_name_H-M   'P 1'
#
loop_
_entity.id
_entity.type
_entity.pdbx_description
1 polymer ?
#
loop_
_entity_poly.entity_id
_entity_poly.type
_entity_poly.pdbx_seq_one_letter_code
_entity_poly.pdbx_strand_id
1 'polypeptide(L)'
;MPDQRKHRGPHPEDVQLFAETEVLSLQLACNDLSWLLSRGYASASSVKLVGDRYKLAARQRLAVSRCACSDSDRELRLSRRVSPAETKGKPIWLDGYNVLTSIEAALGGGAILHARDGCFRDMASSMAAIARSRKHCRRSECWGKYTQICRWASGLGS
;
A
#
# COMPACT_ATOMS: atom_id res chain seq x y z
N MET A 1 -6.97 -14.43 29.24
CA MET A 1 -6.29 -14.48 27.92
C MET A 1 -6.07 -13.05 27.48
N PRO A 2 -4.82 -12.55 27.40
CA PRO A 2 -4.57 -11.20 26.94
C PRO A 2 -4.98 -11.08 25.47
N ASP A 3 -5.61 -9.96 25.16
CA ASP A 3 -6.18 -9.65 23.88
C ASP A 3 -5.07 -9.42 22.83
N GLN A 4 -4.84 -10.42 21.97
CA GLN A 4 -3.84 -10.36 20.88
C GLN A 4 -4.36 -9.64 19.63
N ARG A 5 -5.39 -8.78 19.75
CA ARG A 5 -5.89 -7.99 18.62
C ARG A 5 -4.81 -7.01 18.15
N LYS A 6 -4.04 -7.40 17.12
CA LYS A 6 -3.28 -6.45 16.28
C LYS A 6 -4.30 -5.47 15.71
N HIS A 7 -4.38 -4.28 16.32
CA HIS A 7 -5.20 -3.19 15.81
C HIS A 7 -4.87 -2.97 14.34
N ARG A 8 -5.87 -3.10 13.46
CA ARG A 8 -5.80 -2.77 12.02
C ARG A 8 -6.11 -1.29 11.75
N GLY A 9 -6.16 -0.48 12.82
CA GLY A 9 -6.25 0.96 12.75
C GLY A 9 -4.88 1.59 12.48
N PRO A 10 -4.79 2.93 12.44
CA PRO A 10 -3.55 3.65 12.24
C PRO A 10 -2.51 3.22 13.27
N HIS A 11 -1.28 3.06 12.80
CA HIS A 11 -0.16 2.95 13.71
C HIS A 11 0.09 4.32 14.36
N PRO A 12 0.44 4.39 15.65
CA PRO A 12 0.62 5.68 16.34
C PRO A 12 1.57 6.65 15.63
N GLU A 13 2.59 6.09 14.95
CA GLU A 13 3.60 6.86 14.23
C GLU A 13 3.19 7.24 12.80
N ASP A 14 2.08 6.74 12.26
CA ASP A 14 1.68 6.99 10.86
C ASP A 14 1.57 8.48 10.54
N VAL A 15 1.05 9.27 11.48
CA VAL A 15 0.87 10.72 11.32
C VAL A 15 2.19 11.43 11.08
N GLN A 16 3.26 11.01 11.77
CA GLN A 16 4.59 11.61 11.65
C GLN A 16 5.37 11.03 10.46
N LEU A 17 5.36 9.71 10.32
CA LEU A 17 6.12 8.99 9.29
C LEU A 17 5.60 9.23 7.86
N PHE A 18 4.34 9.62 7.72
CA PHE A 18 3.70 9.94 6.45
C PHE A 18 3.15 11.38 6.45
N ALA A 19 3.78 12.28 7.22
CA ALA A 19 3.49 13.71 7.17
C ALA A 19 3.85 14.29 5.79
N GLU A 20 3.30 15.47 5.46
CA GLU A 20 3.57 16.15 4.19
C GLU A 20 5.06 16.43 3.95
N THR A 21 5.81 16.68 5.03
CA THR A 21 7.26 16.92 4.98
C THR A 21 8.05 15.70 4.54
N GLU A 22 7.53 14.49 4.78
CA GLU A 22 8.17 13.22 4.40
C GLU A 22 7.88 12.85 2.94
N VAL A 23 6.96 13.58 2.27
CA VAL A 23 6.43 13.18 0.94
C VAL A 23 7.47 13.05 -0.11
N LEU A 24 8.26 14.08 -0.27
CA LEU A 24 9.27 14.10 -1.30
C LEU A 24 10.28 12.97 -1.08
N SER A 25 10.68 12.70 0.17
CA SER A 25 11.64 11.65 0.51
C SER A 25 11.11 10.26 0.14
N LEU A 26 9.85 9.96 0.48
CA LEU A 26 9.21 8.68 0.17
C LEU A 26 9.02 8.47 -1.34
N GLN A 27 8.70 9.54 -2.07
CA GLN A 27 8.57 9.50 -3.54
C GLN A 27 9.91 9.19 -4.21
N LEU A 28 10.96 9.91 -3.81
CA LEU A 28 12.31 9.69 -4.33
C LEU A 28 12.81 8.29 -3.99
N ALA A 29 12.59 7.82 -2.75
CA ALA A 29 12.92 6.46 -2.35
C ALA A 29 12.18 5.40 -3.18
N CYS A 30 10.90 5.59 -3.46
CA CYS A 30 10.13 4.69 -4.32
C CYS A 30 10.70 4.63 -5.74
N ASN A 31 11.13 5.78 -6.29
CA ASN A 31 11.72 5.85 -7.62
C ASN A 31 13.09 5.14 -7.67
N ASP A 32 13.98 5.45 -6.72
CA ASP A 32 15.31 4.83 -6.62
C ASP A 32 15.18 3.30 -6.44
N LEU A 33 14.25 2.85 -5.60
CA LEU A 33 14.00 1.42 -5.42
C LEU A 33 13.49 0.77 -6.71
N SER A 34 12.52 1.40 -7.39
CA SER A 34 12.03 0.92 -8.69
C SER A 34 13.12 0.86 -9.75
N TRP A 35 14.04 1.82 -9.77
CA TRP A 35 15.18 1.83 -10.68
C TRP A 35 16.12 0.64 -10.43
N LEU A 36 16.45 0.37 -9.16
CA LEU A 36 17.27 -0.79 -8.79
C LEU A 36 16.59 -2.11 -9.16
N LEU A 37 15.30 -2.27 -8.84
CA LEU A 37 14.55 -3.48 -9.16
C LEU A 37 14.48 -3.74 -10.67
N SER A 38 14.35 -2.67 -11.47
CA SER A 38 14.32 -2.78 -12.94
C SER A 38 15.64 -3.25 -13.55
N ARG A 39 16.74 -3.16 -12.79
CA ARG A 39 18.07 -3.64 -13.19
C ARG A 39 18.44 -4.99 -12.59
N GLY A 40 17.49 -5.68 -11.96
CA GLY A 40 17.70 -7.01 -11.40
C GLY A 40 18.44 -7.03 -10.06
N TYR A 41 18.55 -5.89 -9.36
CA TYR A 41 19.10 -5.89 -8.00
C TYR A 41 18.16 -6.63 -7.04
N ALA A 42 18.74 -7.34 -6.06
CA ALA A 42 17.97 -8.11 -5.09
C ALA A 42 17.11 -7.22 -4.18
N SER A 43 15.80 -7.50 -4.12
CA SER A 43 14.81 -6.67 -3.42
C SER A 43 15.18 -6.31 -1.98
N ALA A 44 15.55 -7.30 -1.16
CA ALA A 44 15.89 -7.06 0.24
C ALA A 44 17.10 -6.10 0.40
N SER A 45 18.13 -6.28 -0.41
CA SER A 45 19.32 -5.42 -0.41
C SER A 45 19.00 -4.01 -0.92
N SER A 46 18.19 -3.90 -1.97
CA SER A 46 17.77 -2.60 -2.53
C SER A 46 16.91 -1.80 -1.54
N VAL A 47 15.97 -2.44 -0.84
CA VAL A 47 15.15 -1.79 0.20
C VAL A 47 16.02 -1.28 1.34
N LYS A 48 17.03 -2.06 1.76
CA LYS A 48 17.99 -1.62 2.79
C LYS A 48 18.78 -0.41 2.29
N LEU A 49 19.40 -0.50 1.12
CA LEU A 49 20.23 0.55 0.53
C LEU A 49 19.48 1.87 0.38
N VAL A 50 18.29 1.83 -0.24
CA VAL A 50 17.46 3.01 -0.45
C VAL A 50 16.97 3.55 0.90
N GLY A 51 16.49 2.67 1.79
CA GLY A 51 16.04 3.11 3.10
C GLY A 51 17.15 3.80 3.90
N ASP A 52 18.40 3.35 3.79
CA ASP A 52 19.54 3.97 4.46
C ASP A 52 19.88 5.34 3.86
N ARG A 53 19.88 5.45 2.52
CA ARG A 53 20.10 6.71 1.77
C ARG A 53 19.12 7.81 2.17
N TYR A 54 17.85 7.46 2.32
CA TYR A 54 16.77 8.39 2.67
C TYR A 54 16.48 8.45 4.18
N LYS A 55 17.29 7.76 5.02
CA LYS A 55 17.11 7.67 6.48
C LYS A 55 15.71 7.22 6.92
N LEU A 56 15.08 6.32 6.15
CA LEU A 56 13.72 5.88 6.38
C LEU A 56 13.60 4.97 7.60
N ALA A 57 12.54 5.17 8.39
CA ALA A 57 12.13 4.25 9.45
C ALA A 57 11.67 2.91 8.88
N ALA A 58 11.69 1.85 9.70
CA ALA A 58 11.30 0.49 9.27
C ALA A 58 9.90 0.45 8.62
N ARG A 59 8.96 1.24 9.15
CA ARG A 59 7.60 1.34 8.64
C ARG A 59 7.50 2.08 7.31
N GLN A 60 8.30 3.14 7.10
CA GLN A 60 8.43 3.81 5.80
C GLN A 60 9.08 2.88 4.76
N ARG A 61 10.09 2.09 5.15
CA ARG A 61 10.72 1.08 4.27
C ARG A 61 9.73 0.02 3.80
N LEU A 62 8.84 -0.43 4.69
CA LEU A 62 7.74 -1.33 4.34
C LEU A 62 6.76 -0.68 3.36
N ALA A 63 6.42 0.60 3.56
CA ALA A 63 5.55 1.32 2.63
C ALA A 63 6.19 1.46 1.25
N VAL A 64 7.45 1.89 1.19
CA VAL A 64 8.22 2.04 -0.05
C VAL A 64 8.37 0.71 -0.78
N SER A 65 8.68 -0.38 -0.08
CA SER A 65 8.80 -1.72 -0.69
C SER A 65 7.46 -2.23 -1.24
N ARG A 66 6.33 -1.81 -0.67
CA ARG A 66 4.99 -2.10 -1.19
C ARG A 66 4.61 -1.23 -2.38
N CYS A 67 5.10 -0.01 -2.47
CA CYS A 67 4.78 0.93 -3.56
C CYS A 67 5.67 0.74 -4.80
N ALA A 68 6.91 0.32 -4.60
CA ALA A 68 7.88 0.16 -5.66
C ALA A 68 7.74 -1.20 -6.36
N CYS A 69 8.05 -1.19 -7.65
CA CYS A 69 8.22 -2.40 -8.45
C CYS A 69 9.12 -2.11 -9.66
N SER A 70 9.66 -3.17 -10.28
CA SER A 70 10.37 -3.04 -11.55
C SER A 70 9.45 -2.54 -12.66
N ASP A 71 10.05 -2.07 -13.75
CA ASP A 71 9.35 -1.71 -14.98
C ASP A 71 8.63 -2.92 -15.59
N SER A 72 9.30 -4.08 -15.63
CA SER A 72 8.71 -5.33 -16.13
C SER A 72 7.48 -5.77 -15.31
N ASP A 73 7.55 -5.69 -13.98
CA ASP A 73 6.40 -6.03 -13.11
C ASP A 73 5.26 -5.02 -13.25
N ARG A 74 5.60 -3.75 -13.48
CA ARG A 74 4.61 -2.70 -13.73
C ARG A 74 3.88 -2.96 -15.05
N GLU A 75 4.62 -3.21 -16.11
CA GLU A 75 4.07 -3.52 -17.44
C GLU A 75 3.20 -4.78 -17.41
N LEU A 76 3.66 -5.85 -16.74
CA LEU A 76 2.89 -7.08 -16.58
C LEU A 76 1.57 -6.86 -15.84
N ARG A 77 1.56 -5.99 -14.83
CA ARG A 77 0.33 -5.66 -14.10
C ARG A 77 -0.62 -4.79 -14.90
N LEU A 78 -0.08 -3.80 -15.61
CA LEU A 78 -0.89 -2.92 -16.46
C LEU A 78 -1.49 -3.67 -17.66
N SER A 79 -0.78 -4.63 -18.26
CA SER A 79 -1.31 -5.44 -19.36
C SER A 79 -2.47 -6.36 -18.94
N ARG A 80 -2.58 -6.69 -17.65
CA ARG A 80 -3.68 -7.46 -17.07
C ARG A 80 -4.82 -6.59 -16.55
N ARG A 81 -4.71 -5.26 -16.65
CA ARG A 81 -5.72 -4.33 -16.16
C ARG A 81 -6.94 -4.37 -17.07
N VAL A 82 -8.11 -4.59 -16.47
CA VAL A 82 -9.41 -4.57 -17.16
C VAL A 82 -10.18 -3.33 -16.72
N SER A 83 -10.82 -2.64 -17.65
CA SER A 83 -11.64 -1.46 -17.35
C SER A 83 -12.98 -1.87 -16.73
N PRO A 84 -13.64 -0.98 -15.94
CA PRO A 84 -14.98 -1.24 -15.44
C PRO A 84 -16.04 -1.48 -16.53
N ALA A 85 -15.84 -0.91 -17.72
CA ALA A 85 -16.73 -1.12 -18.86
C ALA A 85 -16.66 -2.56 -19.37
N GLU A 86 -15.46 -3.13 -19.46
CA GLU A 86 -15.23 -4.50 -19.93
C GLU A 86 -15.71 -5.58 -18.96
N THR A 87 -15.88 -5.24 -17.68
CA THR A 87 -16.41 -6.15 -16.66
C THR A 87 -17.93 -6.05 -16.49
N LYS A 88 -18.59 -5.08 -17.13
CA LYS A 88 -20.04 -4.87 -17.01
C LYS A 88 -20.81 -6.12 -17.44
N GLY A 89 -21.69 -6.60 -16.56
CA GLY A 89 -22.53 -7.78 -16.82
C GLY A 89 -21.80 -9.12 -16.73
N LYS A 90 -20.51 -9.14 -16.38
CA LYS A 90 -19.72 -10.36 -16.18
C LYS A 90 -19.56 -10.66 -14.69
N PRO A 91 -19.55 -11.94 -14.29
CA PRO A 91 -19.22 -12.30 -12.91
C PRO A 91 -17.77 -11.94 -12.61
N ILE A 92 -17.55 -11.23 -11.50
CA ILE A 92 -16.22 -10.84 -11.02
C ILE A 92 -15.96 -11.59 -9.72
N TRP A 93 -14.87 -12.36 -9.69
CA TRP A 93 -14.40 -13.02 -8.48
C TRP A 93 -13.35 -12.14 -7.81
N LEU A 94 -13.60 -11.80 -6.55
CA LEU A 94 -12.69 -11.00 -5.75
C LEU A 94 -12.07 -11.87 -4.67
N ASP A 95 -10.80 -11.64 -4.39
CA ASP A 95 -10.20 -12.10 -3.15
C ASP A 95 -10.78 -11.28 -1.99
N GLY A 96 -11.83 -11.83 -1.38
CA GLY A 96 -12.57 -11.16 -0.32
C GLY A 96 -11.70 -10.79 0.88
N TYR A 97 -10.61 -11.52 1.13
CA TYR A 97 -9.72 -11.20 2.25
C TYR A 97 -8.91 -9.95 1.97
N ASN A 98 -8.20 -9.90 0.84
CA ASN A 98 -7.38 -8.75 0.47
C ASN A 98 -8.21 -7.47 0.26
N VAL A 99 -9.44 -7.61 -0.27
CA VAL A 99 -10.38 -6.49 -0.39
C VAL A 99 -10.86 -6.03 0.99
N LEU A 100 -11.28 -6.96 1.85
CA LEU A 100 -11.79 -6.61 3.17
C LEU A 100 -10.72 -5.96 4.05
N THR A 101 -9.48 -6.48 4.05
CA THR A 101 -8.39 -5.89 4.86
C THR A 101 -8.08 -4.47 4.42
N SER A 102 -8.06 -4.22 3.10
CA SER A 102 -7.83 -2.89 2.55
C SER A 102 -8.95 -1.91 2.93
N ILE A 103 -10.21 -2.35 2.87
CA ILE A 103 -11.37 -1.53 3.25
C ILE A 103 -11.38 -1.28 4.76
N GLU A 104 -11.11 -2.29 5.59
CA GLU A 104 -11.03 -2.14 7.04
C GLU A 104 -9.93 -1.15 7.45
N ALA A 105 -8.75 -1.24 6.82
CA ALA A 105 -7.67 -0.28 7.06
C ALA A 105 -8.11 1.14 6.68
N ALA A 106 -8.73 1.31 5.50
CA ALA A 106 -9.20 2.62 5.04
C ALA A 106 -10.26 3.22 5.98
N LEU A 107 -11.26 2.42 6.39
CA LEU A 107 -12.32 2.85 7.32
C LEU A 107 -11.78 3.09 8.74
N GLY A 108 -10.75 2.35 9.14
CA GLY A 108 -10.08 2.50 10.43
C GLY A 108 -9.14 3.71 10.49
N GLY A 109 -8.90 4.41 9.38
CA GLY A 109 -7.94 5.53 9.29
C GLY A 109 -6.49 5.09 9.14
N GLY A 110 -6.23 3.84 8.77
CA GLY A 110 -4.90 3.33 8.47
C GLY A 110 -4.37 3.85 7.13
N ALA A 111 -3.05 3.80 6.96
CA ALA A 111 -2.39 4.24 5.73
C ALA A 111 -2.81 3.39 4.51
N ILE A 112 -3.31 4.06 3.46
CA ILE A 112 -3.61 3.48 2.15
C ILE A 112 -2.68 4.07 1.11
N LEU A 113 -1.74 3.26 0.66
CA LEU A 113 -0.65 3.63 -0.22
C LEU A 113 -1.08 3.56 -1.67
N HIS A 114 -0.80 4.62 -2.44
CA HIS A 114 -0.88 4.57 -3.89
C HIS A 114 0.46 4.11 -4.45
N ALA A 115 0.47 2.93 -5.08
CA ALA A 115 1.67 2.33 -5.64
C ALA A 115 1.95 2.77 -7.08
N ARG A 116 3.18 2.53 -7.56
CA ARG A 116 3.69 2.97 -8.87
C ARG A 116 2.92 2.37 -10.06
N ASP A 117 2.29 1.23 -9.86
CA ASP A 117 1.43 0.56 -10.85
C ASP A 117 -0.03 1.05 -10.83
N GLY A 118 -0.35 2.02 -9.97
CA GLY A 118 -1.69 2.59 -9.81
C GLY A 118 -2.60 1.77 -8.88
N CYS A 119 -2.09 0.70 -8.26
CA CYS A 119 -2.85 -0.04 -7.25
C CYS A 119 -2.82 0.67 -5.90
N PHE A 120 -3.92 0.57 -5.16
CA PHE A 120 -3.96 0.95 -3.75
C PHE A 120 -3.62 -0.26 -2.87
N ARG A 121 -2.79 -0.06 -1.85
CA ARG A 121 -2.31 -1.11 -0.94
C ARG A 121 -2.38 -0.61 0.49
N ASP A 122 -2.85 -1.44 1.42
CA ASP A 122 -2.74 -1.15 2.84
C ASP A 122 -1.36 -1.59 3.39
N MET A 123 -1.09 -1.26 4.65
CA MET A 123 0.15 -1.61 5.35
C MET A 123 0.14 -3.01 5.98
N ALA A 124 -1.02 -3.66 6.09
CA ALA A 124 -1.12 -5.00 6.65
C ALA A 124 -0.53 -6.02 5.66
N SER A 125 0.38 -6.83 6.16
CA SER A 125 0.84 -8.02 5.45
C SER A 125 0.13 -9.23 6.00
N SER A 126 -0.44 -10.00 5.09
CA SER A 126 -0.93 -11.33 5.36
C SER A 126 -0.70 -12.18 4.13
N MET A 127 0.43 -12.89 4.16
CA MET A 127 0.61 -14.16 3.45
C MET A 127 0.37 -15.26 4.49
N ALA A 128 -0.87 -15.44 4.94
CA ALA A 128 -1.27 -16.52 5.85
C ALA A 128 -2.79 -16.74 5.86
N ALA A 129 -3.17 -18.02 5.85
CA ALA A 129 -4.55 -18.51 5.94
C ALA A 129 -5.25 -18.17 7.28
N ILE A 130 -6.58 -18.28 7.23
CA ILE A 130 -7.63 -17.77 8.13
C ILE A 130 -7.45 -18.08 9.63
N ALA A 131 -7.81 -17.08 10.47
CA ALA A 131 -8.69 -17.26 11.63
C ALA A 131 -9.86 -16.24 11.53
N ARG A 132 -11.11 -16.72 11.61
CA ARG A 132 -12.34 -15.94 11.36
C ARG A 132 -12.56 -14.84 12.40
N SER A 133 -13.07 -13.69 11.96
CA SER A 133 -13.73 -12.73 12.84
C SER A 133 -14.92 -12.10 12.10
N ARG A 134 -16.14 -12.33 12.61
CA ARG A 134 -17.36 -11.61 12.21
C ARG A 134 -17.42 -10.29 12.97
N LYS A 135 -17.44 -9.16 12.28
CA LYS A 135 -18.08 -7.94 12.82
C LYS A 135 -18.86 -7.21 11.74
N HIS A 136 -20.12 -6.97 12.07
CA HIS A 136 -21.06 -6.12 11.36
C HIS A 136 -20.85 -4.69 11.88
N CYS A 137 -20.61 -3.71 11.00
CA CYS A 137 -20.65 -2.30 11.38
C CYS A 137 -21.54 -1.54 10.38
N ARG A 138 -22.55 -0.82 10.91
CA ARG A 138 -23.53 -0.06 10.13
C ARG A 138 -23.01 1.33 9.80
N ARG A 139 -23.41 1.77 8.59
CA ARG A 139 -23.70 3.14 8.11
C ARG A 139 -22.56 4.18 7.99
N SER A 140 -22.17 4.39 6.73
CA SER A 140 -22.40 5.62 5.94
C SER A 140 -22.22 6.98 6.62
N GLU A 141 -20.99 7.39 6.95
CA GLU A 141 -20.65 8.83 7.09
C GLU A 141 -19.13 9.15 7.19
N CYS A 142 -18.23 8.25 6.76
CA CYS A 142 -16.79 8.41 7.05
C CYS A 142 -15.90 8.84 5.87
N TRP A 143 -16.44 9.07 4.68
CA TRP A 143 -15.62 9.28 3.47
C TRP A 143 -14.79 10.57 3.45
N GLY A 144 -15.02 11.53 4.35
CA GLY A 144 -14.41 12.87 4.29
C GLY A 144 -13.38 13.22 5.38
N LYS A 145 -13.12 12.36 6.38
CA LYS A 145 -12.33 12.79 7.57
C LYS A 145 -11.11 11.92 7.94
N TYR A 146 -10.93 10.75 7.33
CA TYR A 146 -9.95 9.76 7.83
C TYR A 146 -9.03 9.16 6.77
N THR A 147 -8.86 9.84 5.64
CA THR A 147 -8.04 9.35 4.53
C THR A 147 -6.76 10.17 4.40
N GLN A 148 -5.69 9.74 5.08
CA GLN A 148 -4.34 10.00 4.54
C GLN A 148 -4.17 9.09 3.32
N ILE A 149 -4.80 9.46 2.20
CA ILE A 149 -4.48 8.83 0.92
C ILE A 149 -3.08 9.30 0.57
N CYS A 150 -2.19 8.36 0.77
CA CYS A 150 -0.80 8.41 0.51
C CYS A 150 -0.57 8.44 -1.01
N ARG A 151 -0.80 9.59 -1.67
CA ARG A 151 -0.66 9.80 -3.14
C ARG A 151 0.81 10.04 -3.54
N TRP A 152 1.70 9.08 -3.27
CA TRP A 152 3.14 9.30 -3.50
C TRP A 152 3.59 8.87 -4.91
N ALA A 153 3.06 7.77 -5.48
CA ALA A 153 3.72 7.13 -6.61
C ALA A 153 3.41 7.68 -8.03
N SER A 154 2.77 8.85 -8.15
CA SER A 154 2.31 9.40 -9.46
C SER A 154 3.00 10.69 -9.89
N GLY A 155 3.97 11.20 -9.12
CA GLY A 155 4.33 12.62 -9.14
C GLY A 155 5.72 13.01 -9.63
N LEU A 156 6.41 12.22 -10.47
CA LEU A 156 7.63 12.68 -11.17
C LEU A 156 7.71 12.02 -12.55
N GLY A 157 6.81 12.44 -13.45
CA GLY A 157 6.85 12.12 -14.86
C GLY A 157 6.77 13.43 -15.65
N SER A 158 7.92 13.91 -16.12
CA SER A 158 8.09 14.81 -17.26
C SER A 158 9.25 14.27 -18.06
#